data_AF-A0A7W3VNZ3-F1
#
_entry.id   AF-A0A7W3VNZ3-F1
#
_cell.length_a   1.000
_cell.length_b   1.000
_cell.length_c   1.000
_cell.angle_alpha   90.00
_cell.angle_beta   90.00
_cell.angle_gamma   90.00
#
_symmetry.space_group_name_H-M   'P 1'
#
loop_
_entity.id
_entity.type
_entity.pdbx_description
1 polymer ?
#
loop_
_entity_poly.entity_id
_entity_poly.type
_entity_poly.pdbx_seq_one_letter_code
_entity_poly.pdbx_strand_id
1 'polypeptide(L)' 'MFTTGQIQFAAFFIITFTIILIIMYRKDLNLHRKYYKNRLWILLAFLAFIGSLFILKNVLK' A
#
# COMPACT_ATOMS: atom_id res chain seq x y z
N MET A 1 -30.37 -17.31 -6.25
CA MET A 1 -29.85 -18.44 -5.43
C MET A 1 -28.62 -18.95 -6.12
N PHE A 2 -27.48 -18.99 -5.43
CA PHE A 2 -26.26 -19.53 -6.05
C PHE A 2 -26.38 -21.04 -6.17
N THR A 3 -26.08 -21.58 -7.36
CA THR A 3 -26.06 -23.03 -7.56
C THR A 3 -24.79 -23.62 -6.94
N THR A 4 -24.82 -24.90 -6.59
CA THR A 4 -23.66 -25.60 -6.02
C THR A 4 -22.42 -25.46 -6.91
N GLY A 5 -22.60 -25.54 -8.24
CA GLY A 5 -21.51 -25.35 -9.21
C GLY A 5 -20.96 -23.92 -9.24
N GLN A 6 -21.80 -22.90 -9.04
CA GLN A 6 -21.36 -21.50 -8.94
C GLN A 6 -20.49 -21.26 -7.71
N ILE A 7 -20.85 -21.85 -6.56
CA ILE A 7 -20.07 -21.73 -5.32
C ILE A 7 -18.71 -22.41 -5.47
N GLN A 8 -18.67 -23.61 -6.06
CA GLN A 8 -17.42 -24.34 -6.32
C GLN A 8 -16.49 -23.58 -7.27
N PHE A 9 -17.04 -23.04 -8.37
CA PHE A 9 -16.28 -22.21 -9.30
C PHE A 9 -15.75 -20.93 -8.64
N ALA A 10 -16.58 -20.23 -7.87
CA ALA A 10 -16.16 -19.01 -7.18
C ALA A 10 -15.02 -19.27 -6.19
N ALA A 11 -15.11 -20.35 -5.41
CA ALA A 11 -14.05 -20.73 -4.48
C ALA A 11 -12.74 -21.05 -5.21
N PHE A 12 -12.80 -21.85 -6.27
CA PHE A 12 -11.63 -22.18 -7.09
C PHE A 12 -11.00 -20.95 -7.75
N PHE A 13 -11.85 -20.07 -8.28
CA PHE A 13 -11.43 -18.83 -8.94
C PHE A 13 -10.72 -17.91 -7.95
N ILE A 14 -11.30 -17.66 -6.79
CA ILE A 14 -10.70 -16.78 -5.76
C ILE A 14 -9.34 -17.32 -5.33
N ILE A 15 -9.23 -18.61 -5.04
CA ILE A 15 -7.97 -19.22 -4.59
C ILE A 15 -6.89 -19.08 -5.66
N THR A 16 -7.19 -19.52 -6.89
CA THR A 16 -6.25 -19.47 -8.02
C THR A 16 -5.84 -18.03 -8.32
N PHE A 17 -6.80 -17.11 -8.39
CA PHE A 17 -6.57 -15.71 -8.67
C PHE A 17 -5.73 -15.04 -7.58
N THR A 18 -6.03 -15.28 -6.30
CA THR A 18 -5.22 -14.77 -5.18
C THR A 18 -3.79 -15.29 -5.24
N ILE A 19 -3.56 -16.57 -5.52
CA ILE A 19 -2.20 -17.14 -5.66
C ILE A 19 -1.43 -16.44 -6.78
N ILE A 20 -2.06 -16.24 -7.94
CA ILE A 20 -1.45 -15.53 -9.08
C ILE A 20 -1.07 -14.10 -8.68
N LEU A 21 -1.98 -13.36 -8.03
CA LEU A 21 -1.70 -12.00 -7.56
C LEU A 21 -0.51 -11.97 -6.60
N ILE A 22 -0.45 -12.89 -5.63
CA ILE A 22 0.66 -12.97 -4.67
C ILE A 22 1.98 -13.19 -5.41
N ILE A 23 2.02 -14.10 -6.39
CA ILE A 23 3.23 -14.39 -7.17
C ILE A 23 3.65 -13.18 -8.00
N MET A 24 2.70 -12.50 -8.66
CA MET A 24 2.98 -11.30 -9.46
C MET A 24 3.54 -10.17 -8.61
N TYR A 25 2.83 -9.79 -7.54
CA TYR A 25 3.22 -8.65 -6.70
C TYR A 25 4.42 -8.93 -5.78
N ARG A 26 4.78 -10.20 -5.55
CA ARG A 26 6.00 -10.53 -4.80
C ARG A 26 7.26 -9.95 -5.44
N LYS A 27 7.33 -9.90 -6.78
CA LYS A 27 8.47 -9.31 -7.49
C LYS A 27 8.54 -7.80 -7.33
N ASP A 28 7.38 -7.15 -7.26
CA ASP A 28 7.26 -5.70 -7.09
C ASP A 28 7.72 -5.23 -5.72
N LEU A 29 7.60 -6.08 -4.68
CA LEU A 29 8.13 -5.77 -3.35
C LEU A 29 9.64 -5.53 -3.35
N ASN A 30 10.39 -6.30 -4.16
CA ASN A 30 11.83 -6.10 -4.31
C ASN A 30 12.14 -4.81 -5.07
N LEU A 31 11.32 -4.48 -6.08
CA LEU A 31 11.44 -3.24 -6.86
C LEU A 31 11.17 -2.02 -5.96
N HIS A 32 10.12 -2.05 -5.15
CA HIS A 32 9.81 -0.98 -4.19
C HIS A 32 10.94 -0.76 -3.19
N ARG A 33 11.55 -1.83 -2.66
CA ARG A 33 12.71 -1.68 -1.77
C ARG A 33 13.93 -1.09 -2.49
N LYS A 34 14.13 -1.37 -3.78
CA LYS A 34 15.24 -0.85 -4.57
C LYS A 34 15.09 0.64 -4.91
N TYR A 35 13.92 1.05 -5.39
CA TYR A 35 13.72 2.42 -5.90
C TYR A 35 13.07 3.38 -4.90
N TYR A 36 12.33 2.88 -3.91
CA TYR A 36 11.67 3.70 -2.89
C TYR A 36 12.34 3.55 -1.51
N LYS A 37 13.62 3.19 -1.48
CA LYS A 37 14.41 3.20 -0.23
C LYS A 37 14.34 4.60 0.38
N ASN A 38 14.15 4.70 1.69
CA ASN A 38 14.04 5.96 2.45
C ASN A 38 12.80 6.84 2.16
N ARG A 39 11.76 6.35 1.49
CA ARG A 39 10.45 7.04 1.35
C ARG A 39 9.88 7.63 2.65
N LEU A 40 10.15 6.99 3.80
CA LEU A 40 9.74 7.46 5.12
C LEU A 40 10.43 8.77 5.53
N TRP A 41 11.65 9.03 5.06
CA TRP A 41 12.36 10.29 5.32
C TRP A 41 11.69 11.47 4.64
N ILE A 42 11.20 11.28 3.40
CA ILE A 42 10.43 12.30 2.68
C ILE A 42 9.12 12.59 3.43
N LEU A 43 8.44 11.55 3.91
CA LEU A 43 7.21 11.71 4.68
C LEU A 43 7.46 12.44 6.01
N LEU A 44 8.53 12.10 6.72
CA LEU A 44 8.93 12.78 7.96
C LEU A 44 9.30 14.24 7.71
N ALA A 45 10.05 14.55 6.65
CA ALA A 45 10.38 15.92 6.29
C ALA A 45 9.12 16.74 5.96
N PHE A 46 8.16 16.14 5.26
CA PHE A 46 6.88 16.78 4.95
C PHE A 46 6.04 17.05 6.21
N LEU A 47 5.93 16.08 7.11
CA LEU A 47 5.26 16.25 8.40
C LEU A 47 5.94 17.30 9.28
N ALA A 48 7.28 17.31 9.30
CA ALA A 48 8.06 18.31 10.02
C ALA A 48 7.83 19.72 9.44
N PHE A 49 7.75 19.86 8.11
CA PHE A 49 7.40 21.11 7.45
C PHE A 49 5.99 21.59 7.82
N ILE A 50 5.00 20.69 7.80
CA ILE A 50 3.65 21.04 8.26
C ILE A 50 3.68 21.48 9.73
N GLY A 51 4.38 20.75 10.59
CA GLY A 51 4.54 21.10 12.00
C GLY A 51 5.19 22.47 12.21
N SER A 52 6.21 22.81 11.40
CA SER A 52 6.87 24.11 11.50
C SER A 52 5.96 25.27 11.11
N LEU A 53 5.00 25.09 10.19
CA LEU A 53 3.98 26.09 9.89
C LEU A 53 3.09 26.40 11.09
N PHE A 54 2.72 25.38 11.88
CA PHE A 54 1.95 25.59 13.11
C PHE A 54 2.77 26.32 14.19
N ILE A 55 4.06 26.01 14.31
CA ILE A 55 4.97 26.70 15.22
C ILE A 55 5.11 28.17 14.81
N LEU A 56 5.40 28.44 13.53
CA LEU A 56 5.51 29.79 13.00
C LEU A 56 4.21 30.58 13.18
N LYS A 57 3.05 29.96 12.94
CA LYS A 57 1.75 30.59 13.20
C LYS A 57 1.57 31.02 14.66
N ASN A 58 2.10 30.25 15.61
CA ASN A 58 2.02 30.61 17.03
C ASN A 58 3.07 31.65 17.45
N VAL A 59 4.25 31.67 16.80
CA VAL A 59 5.34 32.61 17.09
C VAL A 59 5.12 33.97 16.42
N LEU A 60 4.61 34.02 15.19
CA LEU A 60 4.28 35.25 14.45
C LEU A 60 2.88 35.81 14.81
N LYS A 61 2.28 35.34 15.89
CA LYS A 61 1.02 35.87 16.40
C LYS A 61 1.23 37.16 17.18
#